data_AF-A0A177BBJ3-F1
#
_entry.id   AF-A0A177BBJ3-F1
#
_cell.length_a   1.000
_cell.length_b   1.000
_cell.length_c   1.000
_cell.angle_alpha   90.00
_cell.angle_beta   90.00
_cell.angle_gamma   90.00
#
_symmetry.space_group_name_H-M   'P 1'
#
loop_
_entity.id
_entity.type
_entity.pdbx_description
1 polymer ?
#
loop_
_entity_poly.entity_id
_entity_poly.type
_entity_poly.pdbx_seq_one_letter_code
_entity_poly.pdbx_strand_id
1 'polypeptide(L)'
;MVDIHESWSRKYKQLRRDSPFSCLPGWKIYSMIIKYGDELQQEVLAYQFMTKLQSIWKCENVPLTLSPCKVFVVTEDAGFIQPATNVLSLHELRKHIKSNQKLIDYFYWKFGDENSKKFLDAKKVFTVSCAAYCILCYLLEVKDRHNGNILLASDGRLIHIDFAYILSLSPGQNIGFELSPFKLTSEFVEVIGGMESSSFEYFKDLIVRGLMAVRKHSEDLISIIEPLQFGSNMACFNSQYNVVELLEKRFFMFKTEDQIKSLVFIELDMINWKQPPTKKIPENWTETKLENGKVIERNKSNKFIKNHIGEAIGNTPIVRINKLTKEAGIKCEILAKCEYLNPAGSIKDRIAHRMIEDAETSGSLKEGGTIIEPTSGNTGLGLAMIGAAKGYKVIVTIPEKMSNEKICVLKALNADVRRTANDAAYDDINSHVGLAWKLHDEIENSVILDQYTNVYNPLAHYHDTANEILESCDNKLDMLVLGAGTGGTLTGIGKRIKEKLPNCKIIGVDPYGSILGNKDKKEDDCTFYEVEGIGYDFIPGVCDLRIADEWVKVNDKDSFETARNIISKEGLLVGGSSGSAMWVALHMAKKYNYNESNRIVVILPDSIRNYLTKFINDDWMIKRGFIENKNV
;
A
#
# COMPACT_ATOMS: atom_id res chain seq x y z
N MET A 1 -4.64 -23.60 -23.27
CA MET A 1 -3.19 -23.59 -23.00
C MET A 1 -2.61 -24.91 -23.51
N VAL A 2 -1.33 -24.94 -23.89
CA VAL A 2 -0.59 -26.18 -24.23
C VAL A 2 0.01 -26.70 -22.91
N ASP A 3 0.18 -28.01 -22.73
CA ASP A 3 0.89 -28.52 -21.54
C ASP A 3 2.34 -28.06 -21.57
N ILE A 4 2.65 -27.12 -20.68
CA ILE A 4 3.90 -26.34 -20.66
C ILE A 4 4.99 -27.09 -19.86
N HIS A 5 4.63 -28.17 -19.16
CA HIS A 5 5.58 -28.97 -18.41
C HIS A 5 6.26 -29.98 -19.34
N GLU A 6 7.55 -29.79 -19.66
CA GLU A 6 8.34 -30.87 -20.25
C GLU A 6 8.49 -31.98 -19.20
N SER A 7 7.79 -33.11 -19.39
CA SER A 7 7.88 -34.21 -18.43
C SER A 7 9.31 -34.75 -18.35
N TRP A 8 9.93 -34.63 -17.17
CA TRP A 8 11.25 -35.22 -16.89
C TRP A 8 11.28 -36.72 -17.23
N SER A 9 10.16 -37.42 -17.06
CA SER A 9 10.05 -38.84 -17.43
C SER A 9 10.23 -39.07 -18.93
N ARG A 10 9.73 -38.15 -19.78
CA ARG A 10 9.88 -38.20 -21.24
C ARG A 10 11.31 -37.88 -21.64
N LYS A 11 11.88 -36.82 -21.08
CA LYS A 11 13.28 -36.42 -21.29
C LYS A 11 14.25 -37.50 -20.85
N TYR A 12 14.02 -38.12 -19.69
CA TYR A 12 14.80 -39.24 -19.18
C TYR A 12 14.75 -40.45 -20.13
N LYS A 13 13.56 -40.83 -20.62
CA LYS A 13 13.41 -41.93 -21.58
C LYS A 13 14.16 -41.65 -22.89
N GLN A 14 14.08 -40.41 -23.38
CA GLN A 14 14.80 -40.00 -24.58
C GLN A 14 16.32 -40.06 -24.37
N LEU A 15 16.84 -39.42 -23.32
CA LEU A 15 18.26 -39.43 -23.01
C LEU A 15 18.79 -40.84 -22.72
N ARG A 16 17.98 -41.71 -22.13
CA ARG A 16 18.32 -43.12 -21.94
C ARG A 16 18.43 -43.85 -23.27
N ARG A 17 17.49 -43.64 -24.19
CA ARG A 17 17.54 -44.26 -25.52
C ARG A 17 18.79 -43.82 -26.29
N ASP A 18 19.16 -42.55 -26.16
CA ASP A 18 20.23 -41.94 -26.95
C ASP A 18 21.62 -42.10 -26.28
N SER A 19 21.68 -42.56 -25.02
CA SER A 19 22.94 -42.72 -24.29
C SER A 19 23.62 -44.06 -24.61
N PRO A 20 24.92 -44.06 -24.99
CA PRO A 20 25.69 -45.28 -25.23
C PRO A 20 25.95 -46.09 -23.95
N PHE A 21 25.70 -45.50 -22.77
CA PHE A 21 25.92 -46.11 -21.46
C PHE A 21 24.64 -46.65 -20.81
N SER A 22 23.50 -46.55 -21.49
CA SER A 22 22.18 -46.89 -20.93
C SER A 22 21.97 -48.34 -20.53
N CYS A 23 22.85 -49.24 -21.02
CA CYS A 23 22.89 -50.65 -20.70
C CYS A 23 23.62 -50.97 -19.38
N LEU A 24 24.33 -50.01 -18.77
CA LEU A 24 25.06 -50.24 -17.53
C LEU A 24 24.10 -50.47 -16.34
N PRO A 25 24.34 -51.49 -15.49
CA PRO A 25 23.60 -51.67 -14.25
C PRO A 25 23.73 -50.43 -13.35
N GLY A 26 22.60 -49.84 -12.95
CA GLY A 26 22.59 -48.64 -12.12
C GLY A 26 22.75 -47.31 -12.88
N TRP A 27 22.75 -47.33 -14.22
CA TRP A 27 22.74 -46.09 -15.01
C TRP A 27 21.59 -45.17 -14.60
N LYS A 28 21.93 -43.92 -14.28
CA LYS A 28 20.98 -42.90 -13.84
C LYS A 28 21.47 -41.53 -14.27
N ILE A 29 20.55 -40.75 -14.84
CA ILE A 29 20.79 -39.33 -15.14
C ILE A 29 20.41 -38.49 -13.95
N TYR A 30 21.29 -37.56 -13.62
CA TYR A 30 21.04 -36.49 -12.67
C TYR A 30 21.08 -35.17 -13.44
N SER A 31 20.07 -34.32 -13.22
CA SER A 31 20.13 -32.92 -13.62
C SER A 31 20.86 -32.14 -12.53
N MET A 32 21.73 -31.22 -12.92
CA MET A 32 22.48 -30.35 -12.00
C MET A 32 22.61 -28.97 -12.62
N ILE A 33 22.40 -27.93 -11.81
CA ILE A 33 22.82 -26.57 -12.08
C ILE A 33 24.20 -26.41 -11.48
N ILE A 34 25.17 -26.01 -12.29
CA ILE A 34 26.51 -25.66 -11.84
C ILE A 34 26.53 -24.15 -11.58
N LYS A 35 26.83 -23.74 -10.35
CA LYS A 35 27.05 -22.34 -10.00
C LYS A 35 28.54 -22.12 -9.76
N TYR A 36 29.06 -21.02 -10.30
CA TYR A 36 30.46 -20.61 -10.22
C TYR A 36 30.52 -19.10 -10.03
N GLY A 37 31.24 -18.63 -9.00
CA GLY A 37 31.31 -17.23 -8.57
C GLY A 37 30.23 -16.82 -7.56
N ASP A 38 29.40 -17.76 -7.09
CA ASP A 38 28.36 -17.54 -6.08
C ASP A 38 28.70 -18.35 -4.81
N GLU A 39 28.47 -17.76 -3.64
CA GLU A 39 28.55 -18.47 -2.35
C GLU A 39 27.28 -19.32 -2.15
N LEU A 40 27.41 -20.63 -1.92
CA LEU A 40 26.29 -21.58 -1.81
C LEU A 40 26.01 -22.04 -0.36
N GLN A 41 26.76 -21.50 0.59
CA GLN A 41 26.74 -21.86 2.00
C GLN A 41 25.34 -21.59 2.60
N GLN A 42 24.69 -20.50 2.18
CA GLN A 42 23.34 -20.14 2.65
C GLN A 42 22.27 -21.09 2.11
N GLU A 43 22.42 -21.59 0.88
CA GLU A 43 21.54 -22.57 0.29
C GLU A 43 21.71 -23.95 0.95
N VAL A 44 22.93 -24.32 1.36
CA VAL A 44 23.16 -25.52 2.18
C VAL A 44 22.51 -25.38 3.55
N LEU A 45 22.65 -24.22 4.21
CA LEU A 45 21.99 -23.95 5.48
C LEU A 45 20.46 -24.08 5.35
N ALA A 46 19.87 -23.44 4.35
CA ALA A 46 18.44 -23.56 4.07
C ALA A 46 18.04 -25.01 3.77
N TYR A 47 18.84 -25.76 3.00
CA TYR A 47 18.62 -27.18 2.73
C TYR A 47 18.58 -28.03 4.01
N GLN A 48 19.54 -27.85 4.90
CA GLN A 48 19.61 -28.55 6.20
C GLN A 48 18.41 -28.19 7.07
N PHE A 49 18.09 -26.90 7.17
CA PHE A 49 16.97 -26.40 7.96
C PHE A 49 15.61 -26.95 7.45
N MET A 50 15.36 -26.89 6.14
CA MET A 50 14.17 -27.46 5.51
C MET A 50 14.07 -28.97 5.72
N THR A 51 15.18 -29.69 5.62
CA THR A 51 15.22 -31.15 5.84
C THR A 51 14.88 -31.49 7.28
N LYS A 52 15.39 -30.72 8.25
CA LYS A 52 15.06 -30.88 9.67
C LYS A 52 13.59 -30.57 9.95
N LEU A 53 13.06 -29.46 9.43
CA LEU A 53 11.63 -29.13 9.52
C LEU A 53 10.73 -30.24 8.98
N GLN A 54 11.07 -30.77 7.79
CA GLN A 54 10.33 -31.88 7.20
C GLN A 54 10.34 -33.14 8.09
N SER A 55 11.47 -33.41 8.75
CA SER A 55 11.58 -34.51 9.71
C SER A 55 10.72 -34.26 10.95
N ILE A 56 10.74 -33.04 11.50
CA ILE A 56 9.93 -32.66 12.67
C ILE A 56 8.45 -32.85 12.40
N TRP A 57 7.94 -32.32 11.29
CA TRP A 57 6.52 -32.47 10.94
C TRP A 57 6.13 -33.92 10.68
N LYS A 58 7.04 -34.73 10.13
CA LYS A 58 6.81 -36.17 9.98
C LYS A 58 6.73 -36.89 11.33
N CYS A 59 7.61 -36.56 12.28
CA CYS A 59 7.58 -37.12 13.63
C CYS A 59 6.31 -36.73 14.41
N GLU A 60 5.88 -35.48 14.28
CA GLU A 60 4.69 -34.94 14.96
C GLU A 60 3.37 -35.22 14.22
N ASN A 61 3.40 -36.00 13.12
CA ASN A 61 2.24 -36.30 12.28
C ASN A 61 1.49 -35.04 11.78
N VAL A 62 2.24 -33.97 11.49
CA VAL A 62 1.71 -32.76 10.88
C VAL A 62 1.83 -32.89 9.36
N PRO A 63 0.73 -32.79 8.58
CA PRO A 63 0.74 -33.06 7.15
C PRO A 63 1.23 -31.83 6.37
N LEU A 64 2.46 -31.40 6.65
CA LEU A 64 3.18 -30.32 5.96
C LEU A 64 4.28 -30.91 5.08
N THR A 65 4.49 -30.31 3.90
CA THR A 65 5.47 -30.83 2.93
C THR A 65 6.31 -29.72 2.32
N LEU A 66 7.62 -29.81 2.52
CA LEU A 66 8.65 -29.04 1.80
C LEU A 66 9.25 -29.89 0.69
N SER A 67 9.91 -29.23 -0.26
CA SER A 67 10.62 -29.90 -1.36
C SER A 67 12.00 -29.27 -1.55
N PRO A 68 12.92 -29.50 -0.59
CA PRO A 68 14.23 -28.88 -0.63
C PRO A 68 15.05 -29.41 -1.82
N CYS A 69 15.65 -28.50 -2.59
CA CYS A 69 16.59 -28.84 -3.64
C CYS A 69 17.93 -29.24 -3.02
N LYS A 70 18.52 -30.35 -3.45
CA LYS A 70 19.82 -30.77 -2.93
C LYS A 70 20.91 -29.82 -3.39
N VAL A 71 21.74 -29.40 -2.45
CA VAL A 71 22.88 -28.51 -2.70
C VAL A 71 24.16 -29.23 -2.28
N PHE A 72 25.18 -29.15 -3.11
CA PHE A 72 26.50 -29.72 -2.84
C PHE A 72 27.56 -28.66 -3.12
N VAL A 73 28.29 -28.27 -2.08
CA VAL A 73 29.36 -27.27 -2.17
C VAL A 73 30.68 -27.98 -2.43
N VAL A 74 31.44 -27.51 -3.42
CA VAL A 74 32.73 -28.10 -3.82
C VAL A 74 33.87 -27.20 -3.36
N THR A 75 33.74 -25.89 -3.57
CA THR A 75 34.66 -24.83 -3.14
C THR A 75 33.87 -23.68 -2.50
N GLU A 76 34.55 -22.65 -2.01
CA GLU A 76 33.92 -21.47 -1.39
C GLU A 76 32.97 -20.71 -2.34
N ASP A 77 33.23 -20.77 -3.65
CA ASP A 77 32.55 -20.04 -4.73
C ASP A 77 31.94 -20.95 -5.81
N ALA A 78 31.89 -22.28 -5.59
CA ALA A 78 31.37 -23.21 -6.57
C ALA A 78 30.67 -24.44 -5.98
N GLY A 79 29.62 -24.88 -6.66
CA GLY A 79 28.94 -26.12 -6.34
C GLY A 79 27.79 -26.47 -7.28
N PHE A 80 27.03 -27.48 -6.87
CA PHE A 80 25.94 -28.07 -7.64
C PHE A 80 24.61 -27.92 -6.91
N ILE A 81 23.57 -27.54 -7.63
CA ILE A 81 22.18 -27.56 -7.16
C ILE A 81 21.39 -28.54 -8.02
N GLN A 82 20.68 -29.46 -7.38
CA GLN A 82 19.73 -30.32 -8.07
C GLN A 82 18.47 -29.51 -8.42
N PRO A 83 18.16 -29.26 -9.70
CA PRO A 83 16.97 -28.51 -10.07
C PRO A 83 15.71 -29.33 -9.80
N ALA A 84 14.65 -28.64 -9.37
CA ALA A 84 13.32 -29.22 -9.32
C ALA A 84 12.83 -29.56 -10.74
N THR A 85 12.14 -30.70 -10.87
CA THR A 85 11.68 -31.23 -12.17
C THR A 85 10.16 -31.14 -12.29
N ASN A 86 9.63 -30.94 -13.51
CA ASN A 86 8.20 -30.75 -13.76
C ASN A 86 7.62 -29.54 -12.99
N VAL A 87 8.36 -28.43 -13.00
CA VAL A 87 8.02 -27.20 -12.32
C VAL A 87 8.11 -26.03 -13.29
N LEU A 88 7.36 -24.97 -13.01
CA LEU A 88 7.50 -23.66 -13.65
C LEU A 88 7.54 -22.60 -12.57
N SER A 89 8.35 -21.56 -12.75
CA SER A 89 8.23 -20.38 -11.88
C SER A 89 6.87 -19.71 -12.08
N LEU A 90 6.36 -19.03 -11.06
CA LEU A 90 5.12 -18.24 -11.21
C LEU A 90 5.31 -17.11 -12.25
N HIS A 91 6.52 -16.60 -12.42
CA HIS A 91 6.86 -15.65 -13.48
C HIS A 91 6.68 -16.24 -14.87
N GLU A 92 7.25 -17.43 -15.13
CA GLU A 92 7.06 -18.13 -16.42
C GLU A 92 5.60 -18.49 -16.64
N LEU A 93 4.92 -18.97 -15.59
CA LEU A 93 3.51 -19.31 -15.64
C LEU A 93 2.67 -18.10 -16.09
N ARG A 94 2.93 -16.92 -15.52
CA ARG A 94 2.25 -15.67 -15.90
C ARG A 94 2.48 -15.28 -17.35
N LYS A 95 3.65 -15.56 -17.95
CA LYS A 95 3.88 -15.31 -19.38
C LYS A 95 3.01 -16.18 -20.29
N HIS A 96 2.55 -17.32 -19.79
CA HIS A 96 1.71 -18.26 -20.54
C HIS A 96 0.21 -18.10 -20.27
N ILE A 97 -0.15 -17.43 -19.18
CA ILE A 97 -1.52 -17.04 -18.84
C ILE A 97 -1.83 -15.69 -19.51
N LYS A 98 -3.03 -15.50 -20.06
CA LYS A 98 -3.40 -14.19 -20.69
C LYS A 98 -3.39 -13.09 -19.62
N SER A 99 -3.10 -11.84 -19.99
CA SER A 99 -2.93 -10.71 -19.05
C SER A 99 -4.08 -10.47 -18.05
N ASN A 100 -5.29 -10.99 -18.31
CA ASN A 100 -6.47 -10.82 -17.45
C ASN A 100 -6.85 -12.10 -16.67
N GLN A 101 -6.06 -13.16 -16.71
CA GLN A 101 -6.33 -14.43 -16.05
C GLN A 101 -5.46 -14.60 -14.79
N LYS A 102 -6.03 -15.21 -13.75
CA LYS A 102 -5.44 -15.40 -12.42
C LYS A 102 -4.83 -16.80 -12.27
N LEU A 103 -4.07 -17.02 -11.19
CA LEU A 103 -3.52 -18.34 -10.86
C LEU A 103 -4.59 -19.44 -10.75
N ILE A 104 -5.77 -19.13 -10.20
CA ILE A 104 -6.88 -20.08 -10.09
C ILE A 104 -7.36 -20.58 -11.47
N ASP A 105 -7.32 -19.73 -12.50
CA ASP A 105 -7.71 -20.11 -13.87
C ASP A 105 -6.78 -21.18 -14.45
N TYR A 106 -5.50 -21.15 -14.08
CA TYR A 106 -4.56 -22.22 -14.42
C TYR A 106 -4.92 -23.54 -13.74
N PHE A 107 -5.35 -23.50 -12.48
CA PHE A 107 -5.80 -24.70 -11.76
C PHE A 107 -7.02 -25.31 -12.43
N TYR A 108 -8.01 -24.50 -12.82
CA TYR A 108 -9.17 -24.96 -13.58
C TYR A 108 -8.77 -25.58 -14.92
N TRP A 109 -7.90 -24.91 -15.67
CA TRP A 109 -7.46 -25.40 -16.97
C TRP A 109 -6.69 -26.73 -16.86
N LYS A 110 -5.84 -26.89 -15.85
CA LYS A 110 -4.94 -28.04 -15.72
C LYS A 110 -5.57 -29.24 -15.03
N PHE A 111 -6.26 -29.00 -13.92
CA PHE A 111 -6.75 -30.06 -13.04
C PHE A 111 -8.24 -30.37 -13.27
N GLY A 112 -8.95 -29.52 -14.01
CA GLY A 112 -10.38 -29.67 -14.30
C GLY A 112 -11.24 -28.78 -13.42
N ASP A 113 -12.53 -29.10 -13.35
CA ASP A 113 -13.49 -28.36 -12.53
C ASP A 113 -13.18 -28.49 -11.03
N GLU A 114 -13.69 -27.54 -10.24
CA GLU A 114 -13.48 -27.48 -8.78
C GLU A 114 -13.90 -28.73 -8.02
N ASN A 115 -14.87 -29.49 -8.54
CA ASN A 115 -15.38 -30.71 -7.91
C ASN A 115 -14.65 -31.96 -8.40
N SER A 116 -13.76 -31.85 -9.38
CA SER A 116 -12.97 -32.98 -9.85
C SER A 116 -11.99 -33.44 -8.78
N LYS A 117 -11.81 -34.77 -8.67
CA LYS A 117 -10.81 -35.36 -7.77
C LYS A 117 -9.41 -34.79 -8.00
N LYS A 118 -9.02 -34.58 -9.27
CA LYS A 118 -7.71 -34.02 -9.63
C LYS A 118 -7.51 -32.60 -9.12
N PHE A 119 -8.53 -31.75 -9.25
CA PHE A 119 -8.49 -30.39 -8.72
C PHE A 119 -8.41 -30.37 -7.20
N LEU A 120 -9.25 -31.15 -6.52
CA LEU A 120 -9.26 -31.24 -5.06
C LEU A 120 -7.93 -31.77 -4.51
N ASP A 121 -7.34 -32.78 -5.15
CA ASP A 121 -6.03 -33.33 -4.78
C ASP A 121 -4.93 -32.26 -4.98
N ALA A 122 -4.90 -31.58 -6.13
CA ALA A 122 -3.92 -30.53 -6.42
C ALA A 122 -4.06 -29.31 -5.49
N LYS A 123 -5.29 -28.89 -5.20
CA LYS A 123 -5.61 -27.84 -4.24
C LYS A 123 -5.11 -28.20 -2.85
N LYS A 124 -5.34 -29.44 -2.38
CA LYS A 124 -4.83 -29.91 -1.09
C LYS A 124 -3.30 -29.88 -1.04
N VAL A 125 -2.63 -30.37 -2.09
CA VAL A 125 -1.17 -30.35 -2.20
C VAL A 125 -0.64 -28.91 -2.20
N PHE A 126 -1.31 -27.99 -2.90
CA PHE A 126 -1.00 -26.56 -2.89
C PHE A 126 -1.13 -25.98 -1.48
N THR A 127 -2.27 -26.17 -0.81
CA THR A 127 -2.51 -25.64 0.54
C THR A 127 -1.47 -26.14 1.54
N VAL A 128 -1.17 -27.43 1.52
CA VAL A 128 -0.19 -28.07 2.42
C VAL A 128 1.23 -27.54 2.20
N SER A 129 1.66 -27.43 0.95
CA SER A 129 2.99 -26.90 0.64
C SER A 129 3.09 -25.39 0.88
N CYS A 130 2.04 -24.63 0.57
CA CYS A 130 1.93 -23.21 0.88
C CYS A 130 2.14 -22.96 2.38
N ALA A 131 1.39 -23.70 3.22
CA ALA A 131 1.52 -23.56 4.68
C ALA A 131 2.94 -23.89 5.18
N ALA A 132 3.57 -24.91 4.62
CA ALA A 132 4.94 -25.29 4.98
C ALA A 132 5.95 -24.19 4.64
N TYR A 133 5.85 -23.59 3.44
CA TYR A 133 6.74 -22.51 3.02
C TYR A 133 6.43 -21.18 3.74
N CYS A 134 5.20 -20.93 4.16
CA CYS A 134 4.89 -19.82 5.06
C CYS A 134 5.69 -19.94 6.36
N ILE A 135 5.63 -21.09 7.04
CA ILE A 135 6.39 -21.31 8.29
C ILE A 135 7.91 -21.19 8.05
N LEU A 136 8.42 -21.77 6.95
CA LEU A 136 9.83 -21.64 6.59
C LEU A 136 10.24 -20.17 6.41
N CYS A 137 9.46 -19.40 5.66
CA CYS A 137 9.74 -17.99 5.39
C CYS A 137 9.76 -17.16 6.67
N TYR A 138 8.87 -17.46 7.61
CA TYR A 138 8.84 -16.82 8.93
C TYR A 138 10.08 -17.16 9.76
N LEU A 139 10.44 -18.44 9.85
CA LEU A 139 11.57 -18.93 10.66
C LEU A 139 12.94 -18.59 10.08
N LEU A 140 13.09 -18.49 8.76
CA LEU A 140 14.35 -18.11 8.13
C LEU A 140 14.38 -16.67 7.66
N GLU A 141 13.29 -15.91 7.79
CA GLU A 141 13.20 -14.54 7.26
C GLU A 141 13.65 -14.45 5.79
N VAL A 142 13.15 -15.37 4.96
CA VAL A 142 13.49 -15.40 3.53
C VAL A 142 13.01 -14.10 2.90
N LYS A 143 13.92 -13.28 2.37
CA LYS A 143 13.59 -11.96 1.80
C LYS A 143 13.37 -12.01 0.29
N ASP A 144 14.12 -12.84 -0.43
CA ASP A 144 14.02 -12.94 -1.88
C ASP A 144 12.89 -13.88 -2.35
N ARG A 145 11.67 -13.35 -2.29
CA ARG A 145 10.43 -14.09 -2.56
C ARG A 145 9.75 -13.66 -3.84
N HIS A 146 10.47 -13.21 -4.85
CA HIS A 146 9.84 -12.75 -6.10
C HIS A 146 9.24 -13.92 -6.90
N ASN A 147 8.35 -13.63 -7.87
CA ASN A 147 7.63 -14.68 -8.63
C ASN A 147 8.54 -15.60 -9.47
N GLY A 148 9.80 -15.21 -9.71
CA GLY A 148 10.82 -16.10 -10.31
C GLY A 148 11.32 -17.22 -9.39
N ASN A 149 11.27 -17.03 -8.06
CA ASN A 149 11.84 -17.96 -7.07
C ASN A 149 10.79 -18.88 -6.46
N ILE A 150 9.52 -18.67 -6.80
CA ILE A 150 8.41 -19.51 -6.38
C ILE A 150 7.98 -20.34 -7.57
N LEU A 151 8.12 -21.66 -7.43
CA LEU A 151 7.82 -22.62 -8.46
C LEU A 151 6.52 -23.35 -8.14
N LEU A 152 5.75 -23.64 -9.19
CA LEU A 152 4.56 -24.47 -9.15
C LEU A 152 4.85 -25.80 -9.88
N ALA A 153 4.82 -26.89 -9.13
CA ALA A 153 5.00 -28.24 -9.66
C ALA A 153 3.78 -28.72 -10.43
N SER A 154 3.98 -29.77 -11.24
CA SER A 154 2.93 -30.28 -12.10
C SER A 154 1.70 -30.83 -11.36
N ASP A 155 1.88 -31.21 -10.09
CA ASP A 155 0.87 -31.74 -9.17
C ASP A 155 0.24 -30.66 -8.25
N GLY A 156 0.57 -29.38 -8.46
CA GLY A 156 0.04 -28.27 -7.66
C GLY A 156 0.90 -27.89 -6.45
N ARG A 157 2.03 -28.57 -6.20
CA ARG A 157 2.92 -28.24 -5.07
C ARG A 157 3.65 -26.92 -5.31
N LEU A 158 3.69 -26.06 -4.30
CA LEU A 158 4.58 -24.90 -4.26
C LEU A 158 5.99 -25.30 -3.81
N ILE A 159 7.00 -24.67 -4.41
CA ILE A 159 8.41 -24.86 -4.06
C ILE A 159 9.09 -23.49 -4.07
N HIS A 160 9.77 -23.12 -2.98
CA HIS A 160 10.63 -21.94 -2.94
C HIS A 160 12.08 -22.34 -3.22
N ILE A 161 12.74 -21.61 -4.10
CA ILE A 161 14.17 -21.75 -4.40
C ILE A 161 14.87 -20.41 -4.18
N ASP A 162 16.20 -20.42 -4.19
CA ASP A 162 17.04 -19.26 -3.88
C ASP A 162 16.91 -18.79 -2.42
N PHE A 163 17.98 -18.96 -1.66
CA PHE A 163 18.05 -18.62 -0.25
C PHE A 163 19.28 -17.75 0.06
N ALA A 164 19.78 -17.03 -0.95
CA ALA A 164 20.87 -16.08 -0.79
C ALA A 164 20.55 -14.94 0.20
N TYR A 165 19.26 -14.70 0.50
CA TYR A 165 18.80 -13.64 1.39
C TYR A 165 17.89 -14.18 2.49
N ILE A 166 18.50 -14.61 3.59
CA ILE A 166 17.85 -15.18 4.78
C ILE A 166 18.46 -14.59 6.06
N LEU A 167 17.78 -14.76 7.20
CA LEU A 167 18.24 -14.37 8.54
C LEU A 167 18.62 -12.88 8.60
N SER A 168 17.66 -12.02 8.25
CA SER A 168 17.78 -10.56 8.25
C SER A 168 18.70 -9.95 7.18
N LEU A 169 19.29 -10.75 6.29
CA LEU A 169 20.01 -10.25 5.11
C LEU A 169 19.04 -9.87 3.97
N SER A 170 19.23 -8.68 3.39
CA SER A 170 18.40 -8.16 2.29
C SER A 170 19.22 -7.88 1.03
N PRO A 171 18.67 -8.10 -0.17
CA PRO A 171 19.27 -7.65 -1.43
C PRO A 171 19.23 -6.11 -1.55
N GLY A 172 20.36 -5.49 -1.89
CA GLY A 172 20.41 -4.15 -2.49
C GLY A 172 19.76 -2.98 -1.74
N GLN A 173 20.18 -2.70 -0.49
CA GLN A 173 19.72 -1.51 0.28
C GLN A 173 18.20 -1.26 0.20
N ASN A 174 17.37 -2.30 0.42
CA ASN A 174 15.91 -2.21 0.60
C ASN A 174 15.10 -1.58 -0.56
N ILE A 175 15.53 -1.74 -1.82
CA ILE A 175 14.70 -1.30 -2.95
C ILE A 175 13.68 -2.40 -3.30
N GLY A 176 12.46 -2.30 -2.77
CA GLY A 176 11.26 -2.96 -3.32
C GLY A 176 11.06 -4.46 -3.03
N PHE A 177 11.67 -5.04 -1.99
CA PHE A 177 11.44 -6.43 -1.61
C PHE A 177 10.29 -6.59 -0.61
N GLU A 178 9.46 -7.61 -0.81
CA GLU A 178 8.38 -8.02 0.10
C GLU A 178 8.94 -8.18 1.53
N LEU A 179 8.39 -7.46 2.52
CA LEU A 179 8.87 -7.49 3.92
C LEU A 179 7.98 -8.32 4.86
N SER A 180 6.83 -8.81 4.40
CA SER A 180 5.94 -9.65 5.21
C SER A 180 6.66 -10.88 5.76
N PRO A 181 6.51 -11.28 7.03
CA PRO A 181 7.02 -12.57 7.51
C PRO A 181 6.50 -13.76 6.69
N PHE A 182 5.29 -13.62 6.13
CA PHE A 182 4.58 -14.63 5.38
C PHE A 182 4.20 -14.12 3.98
N LYS A 183 4.65 -14.80 2.92
CA LYS A 183 4.14 -14.51 1.57
C LYS A 183 2.86 -15.30 1.31
N LEU A 184 1.72 -14.66 1.47
CA LEU A 184 0.42 -15.21 1.09
C LEU A 184 -0.35 -14.16 0.29
N THR A 185 -0.34 -14.33 -1.03
CA THR A 185 -0.98 -13.41 -1.96
C THR A 185 -2.47 -13.73 -2.11
N SER A 186 -3.27 -12.76 -2.59
CA SER A 186 -4.69 -12.99 -2.93
C SER A 186 -4.88 -14.14 -3.91
N GLU A 187 -3.97 -14.30 -4.89
CA GLU A 187 -3.98 -15.42 -5.83
C GLU A 187 -3.82 -16.78 -5.13
N PHE A 188 -3.00 -16.85 -4.08
CA PHE A 188 -2.82 -18.08 -3.31
C PHE A 188 -4.05 -18.39 -2.47
N VAL A 189 -4.64 -17.37 -1.84
CA VAL A 189 -5.89 -17.48 -1.08
C VAL A 189 -7.03 -17.98 -1.96
N GLU A 190 -7.14 -17.47 -3.20
CA GLU A 190 -8.13 -17.93 -4.18
C GLU A 190 -7.94 -19.41 -4.53
N VAL A 191 -6.70 -19.87 -4.78
CA VAL A 191 -6.41 -21.29 -5.00
C VAL A 191 -6.77 -22.15 -3.78
N ILE A 192 -6.49 -21.67 -2.56
CA ILE A 192 -6.88 -22.33 -1.32
C ILE A 192 -8.40 -22.37 -1.14
N GLY A 193 -9.16 -21.50 -1.81
CA GLY A 193 -10.62 -21.52 -1.83
C GLY A 193 -11.30 -20.28 -1.24
N GLY A 194 -10.53 -19.24 -0.91
CA GLY A 194 -11.04 -18.02 -0.27
C GLY A 194 -11.02 -18.08 1.25
N MET A 195 -10.93 -16.91 1.89
CA MET A 195 -10.75 -16.76 3.35
C MET A 195 -11.87 -17.41 4.18
N GLU A 196 -13.10 -17.37 3.69
CA GLU A 196 -14.28 -17.93 4.39
C GLU A 196 -14.47 -19.43 4.13
N SER A 197 -13.58 -20.06 3.35
CA SER A 197 -13.71 -21.47 3.03
C SER A 197 -13.18 -22.38 4.14
N SER A 198 -13.79 -23.55 4.27
CA SER A 198 -13.28 -24.62 5.14
C SER A 198 -11.84 -25.04 4.78
N SER A 199 -11.42 -24.85 3.52
CA SER A 199 -10.06 -25.10 3.06
C SER A 199 -9.07 -24.06 3.59
N PHE A 200 -9.50 -22.82 3.78
CA PHE A 200 -8.68 -21.76 4.37
C PHE A 200 -8.62 -21.89 5.90
N GLU A 201 -9.71 -22.28 6.55
CA GLU A 201 -9.66 -22.68 7.97
C GLU A 201 -8.71 -23.86 8.20
N TYR A 202 -8.73 -24.85 7.31
CA TYR A 202 -7.74 -25.94 7.33
C TYR A 202 -6.31 -25.43 7.13
N PHE A 203 -6.09 -24.44 6.26
CA PHE A 203 -4.79 -23.79 6.10
C PHE A 203 -4.30 -23.13 7.39
N LYS A 204 -5.17 -22.39 8.11
CA LYS A 204 -4.83 -21.78 9.41
C LYS A 204 -4.45 -22.84 10.44
N ASP A 205 -5.21 -23.93 10.52
CA ASP A 205 -4.92 -25.07 11.41
C ASP A 205 -3.54 -25.68 11.11
N LEU A 206 -3.21 -25.86 9.83
CA LEU A 206 -1.90 -26.38 9.41
C LEU A 206 -0.74 -25.47 9.87
N ILE A 207 -0.89 -24.15 9.78
CA ILE A 207 0.13 -23.21 10.24
C ILE A 207 0.34 -23.34 11.75
N VAL A 208 -0.75 -23.32 12.54
CA VAL A 208 -0.68 -23.42 14.00
C VAL A 208 -0.06 -24.74 14.41
N ARG A 209 -0.55 -25.87 13.89
CA ARG A 209 -0.01 -27.20 14.18
C ARG A 209 1.45 -27.34 13.76
N GLY A 210 1.81 -26.75 12.62
CA GLY A 210 3.18 -26.72 12.12
C GLY A 210 4.12 -25.95 13.05
N LEU A 211 3.74 -24.75 13.49
CA LEU A 211 4.52 -23.94 14.43
C LEU A 211 4.62 -24.60 15.80
N MET A 212 3.55 -25.22 16.29
CA MET A 212 3.58 -25.96 17.56
C MET A 212 4.52 -27.15 17.50
N ALA A 213 4.49 -27.92 16.42
CA ALA A 213 5.43 -29.02 16.20
C ALA A 213 6.88 -28.50 16.17
N VAL A 214 7.13 -27.43 15.43
CA VAL A 214 8.46 -26.80 15.38
C VAL A 214 8.94 -26.33 16.75
N ARG A 215 8.06 -25.70 17.54
CA ARG A 215 8.39 -25.18 18.88
C ARG A 215 8.91 -26.27 19.83
N LYS A 216 8.32 -27.47 19.79
CA LYS A 216 8.76 -28.63 20.60
C LYS A 216 10.18 -29.08 20.26
N HIS A 217 10.64 -28.81 19.04
CA HIS A 217 11.93 -29.21 18.49
C HIS A 217 12.77 -27.97 18.13
N SER A 218 12.62 -26.87 18.89
CA SER A 218 13.29 -25.60 18.60
C SER A 218 14.80 -25.68 18.80
N GLU A 219 15.28 -26.34 19.87
CA GLU A 219 16.70 -26.59 20.13
C GLU A 219 17.39 -27.32 18.96
N ASP A 220 16.68 -28.27 18.38
CA ASP A 220 17.09 -29.06 17.22
C ASP A 220 17.34 -28.21 15.97
N LEU A 221 16.61 -27.09 15.81
CA LEU A 221 16.80 -26.12 14.72
C LEU A 221 17.85 -25.06 15.06
N ILE A 222 17.89 -24.61 16.32
CA ILE A 222 18.88 -23.66 16.82
C ILE A 222 20.29 -24.24 16.69
N SER A 223 20.47 -25.53 17.00
CA SER A 223 21.76 -26.24 16.91
C SER A 223 22.36 -26.28 15.50
N ILE A 224 21.56 -26.05 14.44
CA ILE A 224 22.04 -25.93 13.06
C ILE A 224 22.72 -24.56 12.85
N ILE A 225 22.19 -23.51 13.46
CA ILE A 225 22.58 -22.11 13.22
C ILE A 225 23.62 -21.63 14.24
N GLU A 226 23.48 -22.02 15.50
CA GLU A 226 24.30 -21.53 16.60
C GLU A 226 25.82 -21.74 16.39
N PRO A 227 26.31 -22.91 15.95
CA PRO A 227 27.74 -23.08 15.68
C PRO A 227 28.25 -22.23 14.51
N LEU A 228 27.38 -21.94 13.53
CA LEU A 228 27.74 -21.18 12.34
C LEU A 228 27.87 -19.68 12.63
N GLN A 229 27.08 -19.14 13.58
CA GLN A 229 27.11 -17.73 13.94
C GLN A 229 28.49 -17.27 14.46
N PHE A 230 29.22 -18.13 15.16
CA PHE A 230 30.51 -17.77 15.79
C PHE A 230 31.75 -18.19 14.96
N GLY A 231 31.57 -18.87 13.82
CA GLY A 231 32.68 -19.44 13.05
C GLY A 231 32.55 -19.37 11.53
N SER A 232 31.50 -18.76 10.99
CA SER A 232 31.25 -18.65 9.55
C SER A 232 31.42 -17.22 9.05
N ASN A 233 31.88 -17.07 7.81
CA ASN A 233 31.95 -15.78 7.10
C ASN A 233 30.69 -15.47 6.27
N MET A 234 29.66 -16.32 6.36
CA MET A 234 28.42 -16.18 5.58
C MET A 234 27.78 -14.81 5.79
N ALA A 235 27.31 -14.21 4.69
CA ALA A 235 26.76 -12.86 4.69
C ALA A 235 25.60 -12.66 5.69
N CYS A 236 24.78 -13.70 5.92
CA CYS A 236 23.66 -13.64 6.86
C CYS A 236 24.08 -13.57 8.35
N PHE A 237 25.33 -13.87 8.69
CA PHE A 237 25.86 -13.75 10.05
C PHE A 237 26.73 -12.50 10.26
N ASN A 238 26.98 -11.71 9.21
CA ASN A 238 27.77 -10.47 9.28
C ASN A 238 26.99 -9.26 9.84
N SER A 239 25.77 -9.47 10.34
CA SER A 239 24.95 -8.40 10.93
C SER A 239 25.39 -8.06 12.36
N GLN A 240 25.06 -6.86 12.85
CA GLN A 240 25.30 -6.48 14.26
C GLN A 240 24.40 -7.22 15.26
N TYR A 241 23.48 -8.07 14.79
CA TYR A 241 22.44 -8.70 15.60
C TYR A 241 22.73 -10.17 15.86
N ASN A 242 22.33 -10.65 17.03
CA ASN A 242 22.41 -12.07 17.38
C ASN A 242 21.27 -12.84 16.67
N VAL A 243 21.61 -13.55 15.59
CA VAL A 243 20.65 -14.28 14.75
C VAL A 243 19.97 -15.41 15.52
N VAL A 244 20.69 -16.09 16.43
CA VAL A 244 20.12 -17.11 17.31
C VAL A 244 19.04 -16.50 18.21
N GLU A 245 19.30 -15.37 18.86
CA GLU A 245 18.32 -14.70 19.73
C GLU A 245 17.06 -14.27 18.94
N LEU A 246 17.24 -13.79 17.70
CA LEU A 246 16.12 -13.44 16.83
C LEU A 246 15.32 -14.67 16.38
N LEU A 247 15.98 -15.80 16.14
CA LEU A 247 15.31 -17.07 15.86
C LEU A 247 14.53 -17.59 17.06
N GLU A 248 15.11 -17.55 18.26
CA GLU A 248 14.45 -17.99 19.50
C GLU A 248 13.12 -17.28 19.75
N LYS A 249 13.09 -15.96 19.52
CA LYS A 249 11.88 -15.15 19.66
C LYS A 249 10.74 -15.64 18.76
N ARG A 250 11.06 -16.23 17.61
CA ARG A 250 10.08 -16.74 16.62
C ARG A 250 9.46 -18.08 17.00
N PHE A 251 9.99 -18.80 18.00
CA PHE A 251 9.33 -20.00 18.52
C PHE A 251 8.25 -19.71 19.56
N PHE A 252 8.10 -18.46 19.99
CA PHE A 252 7.07 -18.03 20.97
C PHE A 252 7.07 -18.87 22.27
N MET A 253 8.26 -19.13 22.83
CA MET A 253 8.44 -20.02 23.99
C MET A 253 7.63 -19.64 25.23
N PHE A 254 7.24 -18.38 25.39
CA PHE A 254 6.46 -17.88 26.53
C PHE A 254 4.96 -17.72 26.26
N LYS A 255 4.46 -18.06 25.06
CA LYS A 255 3.04 -17.92 24.71
C LYS A 255 2.29 -19.24 24.87
N THR A 256 1.00 -19.17 25.23
CA THR A 256 0.10 -20.33 25.23
C THR A 256 -0.27 -20.72 23.80
N GLU A 257 -0.83 -21.92 23.63
CA GLU A 257 -1.36 -22.38 22.33
C GLU A 257 -2.45 -21.43 21.81
N ASP A 258 -3.39 -21.02 22.67
CA ASP A 258 -4.44 -20.07 22.31
C ASP A 258 -3.86 -18.72 21.88
N GLN A 259 -2.80 -18.23 22.55
CA GLN A 259 -2.14 -16.98 22.16
C GLN A 259 -1.44 -17.09 20.81
N ILE A 260 -0.81 -18.23 20.50
CA ILE A 260 -0.19 -18.47 19.18
C ILE A 260 -1.28 -18.57 18.11
N LYS A 261 -2.37 -19.28 18.40
CA LYS A 261 -3.51 -19.39 17.50
C LYS A 261 -4.09 -18.00 17.20
N SER A 262 -4.32 -17.19 18.23
CA SER A 262 -4.75 -15.80 18.05
C SER A 262 -3.76 -14.98 17.24
N LEU A 263 -2.45 -15.11 17.47
CA LEU A 263 -1.44 -14.37 16.68
C LEU A 263 -1.41 -14.78 15.23
N VAL A 264 -1.40 -16.08 14.94
CA VAL A 264 -1.45 -16.60 13.57
C VAL A 264 -2.73 -16.18 12.89
N PHE A 265 -3.86 -16.23 13.60
CA PHE A 265 -5.16 -15.87 13.04
C PHE A 265 -5.22 -14.37 12.82
N ILE A 266 -4.71 -13.55 13.73
CA ILE A 266 -4.56 -12.10 13.53
C ILE A 266 -3.65 -11.85 12.32
N GLU A 267 -2.45 -12.41 12.24
CA GLU A 267 -1.55 -12.18 11.10
C GLU A 267 -2.14 -12.66 9.77
N LEU A 268 -2.81 -13.82 9.74
CA LEU A 268 -3.46 -14.36 8.54
C LEU A 268 -4.76 -13.63 8.20
N ASP A 269 -5.50 -13.16 9.19
CA ASP A 269 -6.69 -12.32 9.01
C ASP A 269 -6.30 -10.84 8.86
N MET A 270 -5.03 -10.46 9.04
CA MET A 270 -4.45 -9.16 8.65
C MET A 270 -3.99 -9.17 7.19
N ILE A 271 -3.81 -10.35 6.58
CA ILE A 271 -3.81 -10.49 5.10
C ILE A 271 -5.19 -10.12 4.55
N ASN A 272 -6.24 -10.28 5.37
CA ASN A 272 -7.45 -9.48 5.31
C ASN A 272 -7.11 -8.08 5.89
N TRP A 273 -6.43 -7.25 5.11
CA TRP A 273 -6.53 -5.81 5.36
C TRP A 273 -8.02 -5.50 5.55
N LYS A 274 -8.43 -5.00 6.72
CA LYS A 274 -9.79 -4.51 6.93
C LYS A 274 -9.97 -3.31 5.99
N GLN A 275 -10.31 -3.63 4.74
CA GLN A 275 -10.31 -2.79 3.55
C GLN A 275 -8.90 -2.34 3.10
N PRO A 276 -8.34 -2.88 1.99
CA PRO A 276 -7.18 -2.23 1.36
C PRO A 276 -7.58 -0.79 1.00
N PRO A 277 -6.64 0.16 0.99
CA PRO A 277 -6.97 1.57 0.73
C PRO A 277 -7.49 1.76 -0.70
N THR A 278 -7.36 0.74 -1.54
CA THR A 278 -7.87 0.62 -2.91
C THR A 278 -9.30 0.06 -3.03
N LYS A 279 -9.90 -0.46 -1.93
CA LYS A 279 -11.25 -1.04 -1.96
C LYS A 279 -12.25 0.03 -2.36
N LYS A 280 -12.89 -0.14 -3.52
CA LYS A 280 -13.86 0.82 -4.03
C LYS A 280 -15.06 0.95 -3.10
N ILE A 281 -15.46 2.19 -2.86
CA ILE A 281 -16.74 2.49 -2.22
C ILE A 281 -17.90 2.04 -3.14
N PRO A 282 -19.08 1.71 -2.58
CA PRO A 282 -20.24 1.35 -3.39
C PRO A 282 -20.58 2.44 -4.41
N GLU A 283 -20.95 2.08 -5.65
CA GLU A 283 -21.28 3.07 -6.70
C GLU A 283 -22.44 4.00 -6.30
N ASN A 284 -23.39 3.46 -5.52
CA ASN A 284 -24.50 4.20 -4.92
C ASN A 284 -24.15 4.69 -3.51
N TRP A 285 -22.99 5.31 -3.32
CA TRP A 285 -22.68 5.94 -2.04
C TRP A 285 -23.69 7.08 -1.79
N THR A 286 -24.61 6.80 -0.86
CA THR A 286 -25.60 7.73 -0.30
C THR A 286 -25.35 7.84 1.20
N GLU A 287 -25.89 8.87 1.85
CA GLU A 287 -25.83 8.95 3.31
C GLU A 287 -26.41 7.68 3.95
N THR A 288 -25.85 7.27 5.09
CA THR A 288 -26.41 6.22 5.91
C THR A 288 -27.80 6.67 6.35
N LYS A 289 -28.84 5.99 5.84
CA LYS A 289 -30.19 6.15 6.36
C LYS A 289 -30.21 5.49 7.75
N LEU A 290 -30.63 6.22 8.77
CA LEU A 290 -30.97 5.61 10.06
C LEU A 290 -32.04 4.52 9.85
N GLU A 291 -32.18 3.56 10.76
CA GLU A 291 -33.18 2.47 10.71
C GLU A 291 -34.63 2.96 10.51
N ASN A 292 -34.89 4.25 10.73
CA ASN A 292 -36.17 4.92 10.54
C ASN A 292 -36.32 5.69 9.21
N GLY A 293 -35.40 5.51 8.25
CA GLY A 293 -35.49 6.07 6.90
C GLY A 293 -35.30 7.58 6.77
N LYS A 294 -34.98 8.30 7.87
CA LYS A 294 -34.71 9.74 7.82
C LYS A 294 -33.27 10.02 7.39
N VAL A 295 -33.13 10.85 6.36
CA VAL A 295 -31.87 11.52 6.01
C VAL A 295 -31.65 12.62 7.05
N ILE A 296 -30.48 12.67 7.69
CA ILE A 296 -30.16 13.75 8.63
C ILE A 296 -29.90 15.00 7.80
N GLU A 297 -30.92 15.82 7.58
CA GLU A 297 -30.73 17.16 7.04
C GLU A 297 -29.90 17.98 8.04
N ARG A 298 -28.63 18.18 7.73
CA ARG A 298 -27.74 18.99 8.55
C ARG A 298 -28.03 20.46 8.27
N ASN A 299 -28.70 21.11 9.21
CA ASN A 299 -28.79 22.56 9.23
C ASN A 299 -27.39 23.13 9.47
N LYS A 300 -26.82 23.82 8.47
CA LYS A 300 -25.66 24.70 8.69
C LYS A 300 -26.05 25.71 9.78
N SER A 301 -25.50 25.53 10.96
CA SER A 301 -25.71 26.43 12.09
C SER A 301 -25.12 27.80 11.75
N ASN A 302 -25.96 28.72 11.29
CA ASN A 302 -25.63 30.14 11.11
C ASN A 302 -25.49 30.90 12.45
N LYS A 303 -25.25 30.18 13.55
CA LYS A 303 -24.96 30.81 14.84
C LYS A 303 -23.61 31.51 14.76
N PHE A 304 -23.58 32.76 15.18
CA PHE A 304 -22.35 33.54 15.34
C PHE A 304 -21.43 32.97 16.43
N ILE A 305 -22.02 32.36 17.47
CA ILE A 305 -21.28 31.68 18.55
C ILE A 305 -21.25 30.18 18.23
N LYS A 306 -20.04 29.62 18.17
CA LYS A 306 -19.78 28.20 17.90
C LYS A 306 -19.49 27.45 19.20
N ASN A 307 -19.95 26.21 19.32
CA ASN A 307 -19.71 25.40 20.52
C ASN A 307 -18.26 24.87 20.59
N HIS A 308 -17.67 24.59 19.43
CA HIS A 308 -16.28 24.20 19.29
C HIS A 308 -15.73 24.61 17.93
N ILE A 309 -14.41 24.57 17.76
CA ILE A 309 -13.72 25.04 16.56
C ILE A 309 -14.13 24.29 15.28
N GLY A 310 -14.52 23.02 15.39
CA GLY A 310 -15.04 22.24 14.26
C GLY A 310 -16.26 22.86 13.56
N GLU A 311 -17.12 23.61 14.26
CA GLU A 311 -18.30 24.26 13.66
C GLU A 311 -17.96 25.52 12.83
N ALA A 312 -16.68 25.92 12.83
CA ALA A 312 -16.14 26.99 11.97
C ALA A 312 -15.51 26.44 10.67
N ILE A 313 -15.53 25.11 10.46
CA ILE A 313 -15.06 24.48 9.23
C ILE A 313 -16.07 24.72 8.10
N GLY A 314 -15.57 25.01 6.90
CA GLY A 314 -16.36 25.29 5.73
C GLY A 314 -16.74 26.76 5.57
N ASN A 315 -17.65 27.06 4.63
CA ASN A 315 -17.98 28.43 4.22
C ASN A 315 -16.72 29.28 3.88
N THR A 316 -15.72 28.63 3.29
CA THR A 316 -14.45 29.26 2.93
C THR A 316 -14.66 30.25 1.78
N PRO A 317 -13.91 31.36 1.73
CA PRO A 317 -14.13 32.38 0.71
C PRO A 317 -13.70 31.89 -0.67
N ILE A 318 -14.35 32.47 -1.69
CA ILE A 318 -13.92 32.40 -3.07
C ILE A 318 -13.35 33.75 -3.47
N VAL A 319 -12.08 33.79 -3.87
CA VAL A 319 -11.34 35.01 -4.15
C VAL A 319 -10.97 35.07 -5.62
N ARG A 320 -11.20 36.21 -6.28
CA ARG A 320 -10.81 36.43 -7.68
C ARG A 320 -9.30 36.57 -7.81
N ILE A 321 -8.72 35.91 -8.81
CA ILE A 321 -7.30 36.00 -9.18
C ILE A 321 -7.14 37.11 -10.23
N ASN A 322 -6.33 38.14 -9.93
CA ASN A 322 -6.31 39.37 -10.73
C ASN A 322 -4.99 39.61 -11.46
N LYS A 323 -3.85 39.53 -10.76
CA LYS A 323 -2.55 39.85 -11.36
C LYS A 323 -2.04 38.70 -12.22
N LEU A 324 -2.16 37.46 -11.73
CA LEU A 324 -1.70 36.28 -12.45
C LEU A 324 -2.43 36.08 -13.78
N THR A 325 -3.76 36.25 -13.77
CA THR A 325 -4.59 36.16 -14.97
C THR A 325 -4.20 37.24 -15.98
N LYS A 326 -4.05 38.49 -15.53
CA LYS A 326 -3.63 39.62 -16.38
C LYS A 326 -2.23 39.41 -16.98
N GLU A 327 -1.24 39.03 -16.18
CA GLU A 327 0.13 38.78 -16.65
C GLU A 327 0.19 37.59 -17.61
N ALA A 328 -0.63 36.56 -17.40
CA ALA A 328 -0.71 35.41 -18.28
C ALA A 328 -1.51 35.67 -19.57
N GLY A 329 -2.14 36.85 -19.73
CA GLY A 329 -2.99 37.18 -20.88
C GLY A 329 -4.31 36.40 -20.92
N ILE A 330 -4.82 35.98 -19.75
CA ILE A 330 -6.06 35.21 -19.63
C ILE A 330 -7.25 36.16 -19.53
N LYS A 331 -8.27 35.92 -20.36
CA LYS A 331 -9.47 36.76 -20.46
C LYS A 331 -10.61 36.31 -19.55
N CYS A 332 -10.72 35.00 -19.30
CA CYS A 332 -11.77 34.44 -18.46
C CYS A 332 -11.55 34.72 -16.97
N GLU A 333 -12.61 34.67 -16.19
CA GLU A 333 -12.52 34.83 -14.74
C GLU A 333 -11.93 33.56 -14.10
N ILE A 334 -10.88 33.72 -13.30
CA ILE A 334 -10.35 32.65 -12.45
C ILE A 334 -10.64 33.00 -10.99
N LEU A 335 -11.31 32.09 -10.29
CA LEU A 335 -11.68 32.18 -8.89
C LEU A 335 -10.96 31.10 -8.08
N ALA A 336 -10.53 31.43 -6.87
CA ALA A 336 -9.83 30.53 -5.96
C ALA A 336 -10.71 30.20 -4.75
N LYS A 337 -11.03 28.92 -4.57
CA LYS A 337 -11.67 28.40 -3.36
C LYS A 337 -10.60 28.20 -2.27
N CYS A 338 -10.60 29.08 -1.28
CA CYS A 338 -9.51 29.24 -0.31
C CYS A 338 -9.66 28.30 0.89
N GLU A 339 -9.46 27.00 0.68
CA GLU A 339 -9.61 25.97 1.73
C GLU A 339 -8.53 26.00 2.81
N TYR A 340 -7.42 26.68 2.55
CA TYR A 340 -6.37 26.95 3.54
C TYR A 340 -6.82 27.84 4.71
N LEU A 341 -8.01 28.45 4.62
CA LEU A 341 -8.62 29.28 5.67
C LEU A 341 -9.54 28.51 6.61
N ASN A 342 -9.70 27.19 6.42
CA ASN A 342 -10.30 26.37 7.49
C ASN A 342 -9.43 26.44 8.76
N PRO A 343 -9.99 26.20 9.96
CA PRO A 343 -9.31 26.45 11.23
C PRO A 343 -7.98 25.70 11.45
N ALA A 344 -7.86 24.44 11.03
CA ALA A 344 -6.60 23.70 11.08
C ALA A 344 -5.70 24.02 9.88
N GLY A 345 -6.18 24.80 8.92
CA GLY A 345 -5.41 25.38 7.81
C GLY A 345 -5.48 24.58 6.51
N SER A 346 -6.48 23.71 6.33
CA SER A 346 -6.59 22.89 5.12
C SER A 346 -8.00 22.44 4.74
N ILE A 347 -8.15 21.97 3.51
CA ILE A 347 -9.36 21.30 3.02
C ILE A 347 -9.73 20.02 3.79
N LYS A 348 -8.74 19.39 4.45
CA LYS A 348 -8.94 18.10 5.13
C LYS A 348 -9.72 18.24 6.44
N ASP A 349 -9.85 19.44 6.95
CA ASP A 349 -10.68 19.77 8.11
C ASP A 349 -12.13 19.34 7.86
N ARG A 350 -12.62 19.51 6.63
CA ARG A 350 -13.98 19.10 6.23
C ARG A 350 -14.21 17.61 6.40
N ILE A 351 -13.28 16.79 5.93
CA ILE A 351 -13.43 15.33 5.98
C ILE A 351 -13.19 14.83 7.40
N ALA A 352 -12.27 15.44 8.14
CA ALA A 352 -12.03 15.13 9.54
C ALA A 352 -13.30 15.37 10.36
N HIS A 353 -13.94 16.53 10.21
CA HIS A 353 -15.21 16.84 10.86
C HIS A 353 -16.31 15.88 10.45
N ARG A 354 -16.48 15.64 9.15
CA ARG A 354 -17.54 14.78 8.64
C ARG A 354 -17.41 13.33 9.12
N MET A 355 -16.19 12.78 9.11
CA MET A 355 -15.93 11.40 9.55
C MET A 355 -16.10 11.26 11.07
N ILE A 356 -15.68 12.24 11.87
CA ILE A 356 -15.88 12.22 13.33
C ILE A 356 -17.38 12.29 13.67
N GLU A 357 -18.13 13.21 13.09
CA GLU A 357 -19.57 13.33 13.36
C GLU A 357 -20.34 12.07 12.99
N ASP A 358 -19.95 11.40 11.89
CA ASP A 358 -20.55 10.13 11.53
C ASP A 358 -20.15 9.00 12.49
N ALA A 359 -18.88 8.94 12.90
CA ALA A 359 -18.43 7.94 13.87
C ALA A 359 -19.15 8.10 15.22
N GLU A 360 -19.40 9.33 15.65
CA GLU A 360 -20.23 9.65 16.81
C GLU A 360 -21.69 9.22 16.62
N THR A 361 -22.29 9.56 15.48
CA THR A 361 -23.70 9.26 15.20
C THR A 361 -23.96 7.76 15.09
N SER A 362 -23.02 7.01 14.51
CA SER A 362 -23.07 5.55 14.40
C SER A 362 -22.74 4.82 15.71
N GLY A 363 -22.19 5.53 16.70
CA GLY A 363 -21.72 4.95 17.96
C GLY A 363 -20.40 4.18 17.85
N SER A 364 -19.72 4.25 16.70
CA SER A 364 -18.39 3.65 16.51
C SER A 364 -17.28 4.41 17.25
N LEU A 365 -17.45 5.71 17.44
CA LEU A 365 -16.62 6.54 18.31
C LEU A 365 -17.39 6.93 19.57
N LYS A 366 -16.95 6.40 20.72
CA LYS A 366 -17.55 6.70 22.03
C LYS A 366 -16.81 7.84 22.72
N GLU A 367 -17.45 8.45 23.72
CA GLU A 367 -16.84 9.49 24.56
C GLU A 367 -15.48 9.05 25.12
N GLY A 368 -14.48 9.94 25.05
CA GLY A 368 -13.10 9.65 25.45
C GLY A 368 -12.35 8.64 24.58
N GLY A 369 -12.93 8.23 23.44
CA GLY A 369 -12.33 7.28 22.51
C GLY A 369 -11.04 7.77 21.82
N THR A 370 -10.39 6.84 21.12
CA THR A 370 -9.12 7.09 20.41
C THR A 370 -9.33 7.05 18.90
N ILE A 371 -9.00 8.12 18.20
CA ILE A 371 -8.99 8.18 16.74
C ILE A 371 -7.57 7.84 16.28
N ILE A 372 -7.44 6.84 15.41
CA ILE A 372 -6.16 6.43 14.81
C ILE A 372 -6.27 6.70 13.31
N GLU A 373 -5.34 7.45 12.72
CA GLU A 373 -5.41 7.74 11.28
C GLU A 373 -4.02 7.62 10.60
N PRO A 374 -3.90 6.78 9.55
CA PRO A 374 -2.75 6.78 8.67
C PRO A 374 -2.85 7.92 7.65
N THR A 375 -1.92 8.87 7.69
CA THR A 375 -2.06 10.09 6.89
C THR A 375 -0.75 10.82 6.62
N SER A 376 -0.68 11.47 5.44
CA SER A 376 0.39 12.39 5.03
C SER A 376 0.30 13.80 5.66
N GLY A 377 -0.62 13.99 6.62
CA GLY A 377 -0.51 15.03 7.64
C GLY A 377 -1.74 15.92 7.81
N ASN A 378 -2.31 16.47 6.73
CA ASN A 378 -3.41 17.46 6.85
C ASN A 378 -4.70 16.86 7.44
N THR A 379 -5.04 15.61 7.10
CA THR A 379 -6.16 14.90 7.74
C THR A 379 -5.89 14.68 9.22
N GLY A 380 -4.66 14.31 9.58
CA GLY A 380 -4.24 14.17 10.97
C GLY A 380 -4.36 15.46 11.77
N LEU A 381 -4.01 16.61 11.17
CA LEU A 381 -4.17 17.92 11.80
C LEU A 381 -5.64 18.28 12.05
N GLY A 382 -6.52 18.05 11.06
CA GLY A 382 -7.95 18.25 11.22
C GLY A 382 -8.54 17.37 12.32
N LEU A 383 -8.17 16.08 12.35
CA LEU A 383 -8.60 15.14 13.37
C LEU A 383 -8.06 15.51 14.76
N ALA A 384 -6.78 15.87 14.87
CA ALA A 384 -6.16 16.31 16.11
C ALA A 384 -6.82 17.58 16.68
N MET A 385 -7.13 18.56 15.83
CA MET A 385 -7.79 19.80 16.25
C MET A 385 -9.19 19.52 16.81
N ILE A 386 -9.98 18.70 16.12
CA ILE A 386 -11.34 18.37 16.56
C ILE A 386 -11.30 17.44 17.78
N GLY A 387 -10.37 16.49 17.81
CA GLY A 387 -10.14 15.59 18.94
C GLY A 387 -9.78 16.36 20.20
N ALA A 388 -8.87 17.33 20.12
CA ALA A 388 -8.53 18.21 21.24
C ALA A 388 -9.74 19.01 21.75
N ALA A 389 -10.61 19.48 20.84
CA ALA A 389 -11.79 20.27 21.21
C ALA A 389 -12.93 19.42 21.79
N LYS A 390 -13.06 18.15 21.38
CA LYS A 390 -14.16 17.24 21.79
C LYS A 390 -13.74 16.20 22.82
N GLY A 391 -12.47 16.15 23.21
CA GLY A 391 -11.95 15.23 24.24
C GLY A 391 -11.57 13.84 23.73
N TYR A 392 -11.24 13.68 22.45
CA TYR A 392 -10.73 12.42 21.89
C TYR A 392 -9.20 12.38 21.93
N LYS A 393 -8.65 11.19 22.14
CA LYS A 393 -7.23 10.92 21.91
C LYS A 393 -7.02 10.75 20.41
N VAL A 394 -5.93 11.30 19.88
CA VAL A 394 -5.62 11.18 18.45
C VAL A 394 -4.23 10.61 18.28
N ILE A 395 -4.13 9.52 17.52
CA ILE A 395 -2.88 8.88 17.13
C ILE A 395 -2.74 8.99 15.61
N VAL A 396 -1.63 9.55 15.16
CA VAL A 396 -1.34 9.76 13.74
C VAL A 396 -0.13 8.92 13.38
N THR A 397 -0.31 7.98 12.47
CA THR A 397 0.81 7.21 11.89
C THR A 397 1.25 7.87 10.59
N ILE A 398 2.54 8.23 10.50
CA ILE A 398 3.06 9.09 9.44
C ILE A 398 4.44 8.64 8.95
N PRO A 399 4.73 8.68 7.63
CA PRO A 399 6.09 8.47 7.13
C PRO A 399 7.06 9.58 7.57
N GLU A 400 8.35 9.25 7.71
CA GLU A 400 9.42 10.19 8.11
C GLU A 400 9.63 11.41 7.18
N LYS A 401 9.24 11.34 5.90
CA LYS A 401 9.42 12.39 4.87
C LYS A 401 8.58 13.65 5.14
N MET A 402 7.53 13.53 5.95
CA MET A 402 6.59 14.61 6.18
C MET A 402 7.23 15.78 6.94
N SER A 403 6.76 17.00 6.66
CA SER A 403 7.40 18.21 7.18
C SER A 403 7.40 18.27 8.71
N ASN A 404 8.47 18.81 9.29
CA ASN A 404 8.60 18.97 10.73
C ASN A 404 7.55 19.94 11.28
N GLU A 405 7.12 20.91 10.49
CA GLU A 405 6.07 21.88 10.81
C GLU A 405 4.75 21.17 11.14
N LYS A 406 4.35 20.17 10.34
CA LYS A 406 3.14 19.38 10.61
C LYS A 406 3.23 18.67 11.96
N ILE A 407 4.39 18.09 12.25
CA ILE A 407 4.63 17.34 13.49
C ILE A 407 4.63 18.25 14.70
N CYS A 408 5.17 19.47 14.57
CA CYS A 408 5.11 20.47 15.63
C CYS A 408 3.67 20.83 15.97
N VAL A 409 2.82 21.06 14.97
CA VAL A 409 1.40 21.38 15.19
C VAL A 409 0.64 20.17 15.76
N LEU A 410 0.87 18.95 15.25
CA LEU A 410 0.25 17.73 15.80
C LEU A 410 0.56 17.55 17.29
N LYS A 411 1.84 17.70 17.68
CA LYS A 411 2.26 17.63 19.09
C LYS A 411 1.63 18.73 19.94
N ALA A 412 1.53 19.95 19.41
CA ALA A 412 0.86 21.06 20.10
C ALA A 412 -0.65 20.81 20.33
N LEU A 413 -1.27 20.01 19.46
CA LEU A 413 -2.66 19.54 19.60
C LEU A 413 -2.78 18.25 20.44
N ASN A 414 -1.72 17.85 21.15
CA ASN A 414 -1.65 16.64 21.98
C ASN A 414 -1.89 15.33 21.19
N ALA A 415 -1.63 15.30 19.87
CA ALA A 415 -1.67 14.05 19.11
C ALA A 415 -0.41 13.21 19.35
N ASP A 416 -0.58 11.89 19.51
CA ASP A 416 0.53 10.93 19.51
C ASP A 416 0.95 10.67 18.06
N VAL A 417 2.20 11.01 17.74
CA VAL A 417 2.72 10.88 16.37
C VAL A 417 3.68 9.69 16.30
N ARG A 418 3.26 8.64 15.59
CA ARG A 418 4.05 7.43 15.39
C ARG A 418 4.66 7.44 13.99
N ARG A 419 5.99 7.55 13.92
CA ARG A 419 6.71 7.57 12.64
C ARG A 419 6.94 6.15 12.12
N THR A 420 6.82 5.97 10.81
CA THR A 420 7.20 4.74 10.09
C THR A 420 8.27 5.06 9.04
N ALA A 421 9.03 4.05 8.63
CA ALA A 421 10.02 4.18 7.57
C ALA A 421 9.37 4.66 6.25
N ASN A 422 10.12 5.41 5.44
CA ASN A 422 9.63 6.04 4.21
C ASN A 422 9.49 5.10 3.01
N ASP A 423 10.22 3.99 3.04
CA ASP A 423 10.37 2.98 1.99
C ASP A 423 9.37 1.83 2.13
N ALA A 424 8.59 1.79 3.22
CA ALA A 424 7.52 0.82 3.40
C ALA A 424 6.41 1.05 2.37
N ALA A 425 6.20 0.07 1.49
CA ALA A 425 5.09 0.07 0.54
C ALA A 425 3.75 0.23 1.27
N TYR A 426 2.73 0.77 0.60
CA TYR A 426 1.44 1.05 1.27
C TYR A 426 0.78 -0.20 1.86
N ASP A 427 1.08 -1.40 1.33
CA ASP A 427 0.56 -2.70 1.75
C ASP A 427 1.43 -3.43 2.79
N ASP A 428 2.55 -2.83 3.22
CA ASP A 428 3.44 -3.37 4.25
C ASP A 428 2.82 -3.23 5.66
N ILE A 429 3.00 -4.25 6.50
CA ILE A 429 2.65 -4.24 7.93
C ILE A 429 3.38 -3.14 8.71
N ASN A 430 4.59 -2.78 8.28
CA ASN A 430 5.40 -1.70 8.83
C ASN A 430 5.09 -0.34 8.20
N SER A 431 4.22 -0.29 7.19
CA SER A 431 3.72 0.98 6.67
C SER A 431 2.96 1.73 7.77
N HIS A 432 2.84 3.04 7.60
CA HIS A 432 1.97 3.85 8.45
C HIS A 432 0.54 3.32 8.52
N VAL A 433 0.03 2.66 7.46
CA VAL A 433 -1.30 2.06 7.49
C VAL A 433 -1.34 0.75 8.27
N GLY A 434 -0.36 -0.13 8.09
CA GLY A 434 -0.24 -1.37 8.87
C GLY A 434 -0.08 -1.10 10.37
N LEU A 435 0.73 -0.09 10.72
CA LEU A 435 0.87 0.38 12.10
C LEU A 435 -0.45 0.91 12.68
N ALA A 436 -1.26 1.63 11.88
CA ALA A 436 -2.56 2.13 12.34
C ALA A 436 -3.49 0.96 12.74
N TRP A 437 -3.58 -0.07 11.90
CA TRP A 437 -4.39 -1.26 12.19
C TRP A 437 -3.90 -2.03 13.41
N LYS A 438 -2.58 -2.21 13.54
CA LYS A 438 -1.99 -2.83 14.73
C LYS A 438 -2.38 -2.06 16.00
N LEU A 439 -2.27 -0.73 15.98
CA LEU A 439 -2.65 0.11 17.12
C LEU A 439 -4.15 0.02 17.42
N HIS A 440 -5.00 -0.10 16.40
CA HIS A 440 -6.44 -0.25 16.58
C HIS A 440 -6.80 -1.57 17.28
N ASP A 441 -6.13 -2.66 16.94
CA ASP A 441 -6.35 -3.96 17.58
C ASP A 441 -5.81 -3.99 19.03
N GLU A 442 -4.79 -3.19 19.35
CA GLU A 442 -4.19 -3.09 20.69
C GLU A 442 -4.93 -2.10 21.62
N ILE A 443 -5.61 -1.08 21.07
CA ILE A 443 -6.21 0.01 21.85
C ILE A 443 -7.73 -0.15 21.87
N GLU A 444 -8.27 -0.48 23.04
CA GLU A 444 -9.72 -0.49 23.28
C GLU A 444 -10.35 0.89 23.02
N ASN A 445 -11.61 0.89 22.56
CA ASN A 445 -12.35 2.10 22.22
C ASN A 445 -11.61 3.01 21.22
N SER A 446 -10.91 2.38 20.27
CA SER A 446 -10.27 3.07 19.16
C SER A 446 -11.07 2.89 17.87
N VAL A 447 -10.91 3.85 16.94
CA VAL A 447 -11.47 3.79 15.60
C VAL A 447 -10.43 4.26 14.59
N ILE A 448 -10.37 3.59 13.44
CA ILE A 448 -9.70 4.11 12.24
C ILE A 448 -10.78 4.68 11.34
N LEU A 449 -10.71 5.98 11.05
CA LEU A 449 -11.71 6.64 10.22
C LEU A 449 -11.49 6.36 8.73
N ASP A 450 -10.22 6.16 8.33
CA ASP A 450 -9.80 5.72 6.99
C ASP A 450 -10.27 6.63 5.86
N GLN A 451 -9.56 7.74 5.66
CA GLN A 451 -9.81 8.66 4.55
C GLN A 451 -9.76 8.01 3.14
N TYR A 452 -9.22 6.81 2.96
CA TYR A 452 -9.04 6.17 1.65
C TYR A 452 -10.28 5.40 1.19
N THR A 453 -11.05 4.84 2.11
CA THR A 453 -12.26 4.05 1.81
C THR A 453 -13.53 4.61 2.43
N ASN A 454 -13.44 5.59 3.33
CA ASN A 454 -14.61 6.14 3.98
C ASN A 454 -15.43 7.06 3.05
N VAL A 455 -16.68 6.67 2.80
CA VAL A 455 -17.66 7.40 1.96
C VAL A 455 -17.88 8.84 2.42
N TYR A 456 -17.64 9.12 3.69
CA TYR A 456 -17.80 10.45 4.26
C TYR A 456 -16.72 11.46 3.82
N ASN A 457 -15.61 10.98 3.27
CA ASN A 457 -14.63 11.83 2.60
C ASN A 457 -15.25 12.52 1.36
N PRO A 458 -15.67 11.80 0.29
CA PRO A 458 -16.29 12.44 -0.86
C PRO A 458 -17.65 13.10 -0.53
N LEU A 459 -18.43 12.57 0.42
CA LEU A 459 -19.71 13.18 0.83
C LEU A 459 -19.54 14.58 1.43
N ALA A 460 -18.50 14.82 2.24
CA ALA A 460 -18.22 16.16 2.76
C ALA A 460 -18.09 17.19 1.64
N HIS A 461 -17.39 16.81 0.56
CA HIS A 461 -17.17 17.69 -0.57
C HIS A 461 -18.39 17.82 -1.49
N TYR A 462 -19.14 16.73 -1.67
CA TYR A 462 -20.37 16.71 -2.44
C TYR A 462 -21.46 17.60 -1.82
N HIS A 463 -21.63 17.53 -0.50
CA HIS A 463 -22.67 18.29 0.21
C HIS A 463 -22.25 19.72 0.57
N ASP A 464 -20.99 19.93 0.96
CA ASP A 464 -20.57 21.24 1.47
C ASP A 464 -19.79 22.00 0.40
N THR A 465 -18.59 21.54 0.06
CA THR A 465 -17.66 22.29 -0.79
C THR A 465 -18.25 22.60 -2.16
N ALA A 466 -18.92 21.64 -2.78
CA ALA A 466 -19.53 21.81 -4.11
C ALA A 466 -20.70 22.79 -4.09
N ASN A 467 -21.59 22.70 -3.10
CA ASN A 467 -22.72 23.60 -2.99
C ASN A 467 -22.25 25.03 -2.67
N GLU A 468 -21.22 25.20 -1.83
CA GLU A 468 -20.61 26.51 -1.60
C GLU A 468 -20.06 27.13 -2.91
N ILE A 469 -19.46 26.32 -3.79
CA ILE A 469 -18.97 26.77 -5.10
C ILE A 469 -20.14 27.16 -6.01
N LEU A 470 -21.15 26.30 -6.11
CA LEU A 470 -22.34 26.54 -6.93
C LEU A 470 -23.08 27.82 -6.52
N GLU A 471 -23.30 27.99 -5.21
CA GLU A 471 -23.94 29.18 -4.64
C GLU A 471 -23.11 30.43 -4.90
N SER A 472 -21.81 30.40 -4.61
CA SER A 472 -20.92 31.55 -4.80
C SER A 472 -20.74 31.94 -6.28
N CYS A 473 -20.97 31.00 -7.19
CA CYS A 473 -20.82 31.21 -8.63
C CYS A 473 -22.16 31.42 -9.35
N ASP A 474 -23.29 31.53 -8.64
CA ASP A 474 -24.64 31.63 -9.22
C ASP A 474 -24.95 30.51 -10.24
N ASN A 475 -24.45 29.29 -9.98
CA ASN A 475 -24.50 28.17 -10.92
C ASN A 475 -23.90 28.47 -12.31
N LYS A 476 -22.93 29.38 -12.40
CA LYS A 476 -22.17 29.67 -13.63
C LYS A 476 -20.74 29.24 -13.43
N LEU A 477 -20.36 28.12 -14.02
CA LEU A 477 -19.00 27.57 -13.94
C LEU A 477 -18.72 26.74 -15.20
N ASP A 478 -17.60 27.02 -15.87
CA ASP A 478 -17.19 26.32 -17.08
C ASP A 478 -16.11 25.27 -16.80
N MET A 479 -15.28 25.50 -15.78
CA MET A 479 -14.21 24.59 -15.40
C MET A 479 -13.90 24.62 -13.91
N LEU A 480 -13.64 23.45 -13.35
CA LEU A 480 -13.10 23.25 -12.02
C LEU A 480 -11.74 22.57 -12.12
N VAL A 481 -10.73 23.10 -11.43
CA VAL A 481 -9.36 22.56 -11.42
C VAL A 481 -8.93 22.24 -9.99
N LEU A 482 -8.49 21.00 -9.75
CA LEU A 482 -8.06 20.55 -8.43
C LEU A 482 -7.06 19.40 -8.45
N GLY A 483 -6.16 19.42 -7.46
CA GLY A 483 -5.23 18.31 -7.19
C GLY A 483 -5.92 17.10 -6.57
N ALA A 484 -5.47 15.90 -6.93
CA ALA A 484 -5.96 14.65 -6.37
C ALA A 484 -4.92 13.99 -5.45
N GLY A 485 -5.30 13.77 -4.19
CA GLY A 485 -4.60 12.88 -3.25
C GLY A 485 -5.45 11.62 -3.02
N THR A 486 -6.23 11.58 -1.93
CA THR A 486 -7.22 10.51 -1.72
C THR A 486 -8.26 10.43 -2.85
N GLY A 487 -8.44 11.52 -3.63
CA GLY A 487 -9.47 11.63 -4.66
C GLY A 487 -10.87 11.97 -4.14
N GLY A 488 -11.06 12.11 -2.82
CA GLY A 488 -12.36 12.45 -2.24
C GLY A 488 -12.89 13.82 -2.68
N THR A 489 -12.02 14.84 -2.73
CA THR A 489 -12.39 16.18 -3.22
C THR A 489 -12.78 16.16 -4.70
N LEU A 490 -12.00 15.47 -5.55
CA LEU A 490 -12.30 15.29 -6.98
C LEU A 490 -13.66 14.62 -7.17
N THR A 491 -13.86 13.48 -6.51
CA THR A 491 -15.05 12.66 -6.64
C THR A 491 -16.29 13.38 -6.13
N GLY A 492 -16.21 13.95 -4.92
CA GLY A 492 -17.33 14.64 -4.29
C GLY A 492 -17.77 15.88 -5.04
N ILE A 493 -16.83 16.82 -5.31
CA ILE A 493 -17.17 18.05 -6.02
C ILE A 493 -17.56 17.73 -7.46
N GLY A 494 -16.78 16.93 -8.17
CA GLY A 494 -17.04 16.65 -9.58
C GLY A 494 -18.38 15.95 -9.82
N LYS A 495 -18.79 15.01 -8.96
CA LYS A 495 -20.13 14.40 -9.05
C LYS A 495 -21.24 15.44 -8.91
N ARG A 496 -21.17 16.27 -7.85
CA ARG A 496 -22.20 17.30 -7.59
C ARG A 496 -22.26 18.37 -8.69
N ILE A 497 -21.10 18.82 -9.17
CA ILE A 497 -21.01 19.80 -10.24
C ILE A 497 -21.56 19.21 -11.54
N LYS A 498 -21.23 17.97 -11.91
CA LYS A 498 -21.76 17.34 -13.14
C LYS A 498 -23.28 17.14 -13.10
N GLU A 499 -23.87 16.89 -11.93
CA GLU A 499 -25.34 16.82 -11.77
C GLU A 499 -26.03 18.16 -12.04
N LYS A 500 -25.40 19.28 -11.65
CA LYS A 500 -25.98 20.63 -11.76
C LYS A 500 -25.59 21.37 -13.04
N LEU A 501 -24.36 21.16 -13.48
CA LEU A 501 -23.69 21.81 -14.59
C LEU A 501 -22.98 20.73 -15.43
N PRO A 502 -23.73 19.94 -16.22
CA PRO A 502 -23.19 18.79 -16.94
C PRO A 502 -22.10 19.13 -17.97
N ASN A 503 -22.06 20.39 -18.42
CA ASN A 503 -21.06 20.89 -19.37
C ASN A 503 -19.79 21.45 -18.69
N CYS A 504 -19.77 21.59 -17.35
CA CYS A 504 -18.61 22.07 -16.63
C CYS A 504 -17.48 21.02 -16.70
N LYS A 505 -16.29 21.44 -17.14
CA LYS A 505 -15.10 20.58 -17.21
C LYS A 505 -14.49 20.38 -15.83
N ILE A 506 -14.20 19.14 -15.45
CA ILE A 506 -13.49 18.80 -14.24
C ILE A 506 -12.07 18.37 -14.60
N ILE A 507 -11.07 19.16 -14.19
CA ILE A 507 -9.66 18.91 -14.49
C ILE A 507 -8.95 18.38 -13.24
N GLY A 508 -8.47 17.14 -13.32
CA GLY A 508 -7.66 16.51 -12.28
C GLY A 508 -6.19 16.88 -12.43
N VAL A 509 -5.55 17.31 -11.34
CA VAL A 509 -4.11 17.61 -11.30
C VAL A 509 -3.39 16.54 -10.50
N ASP A 510 -2.34 15.97 -11.09
CA ASP A 510 -1.60 14.83 -10.54
C ASP A 510 -0.09 15.09 -10.69
N PRO A 511 0.75 14.91 -9.66
CA PRO A 511 2.19 15.14 -9.80
C PRO A 511 2.86 14.03 -10.64
N TYR A 512 3.95 14.35 -11.33
CA TYR A 512 4.83 13.31 -11.88
C TYR A 512 5.31 12.35 -10.78
N GLY A 513 5.29 11.04 -11.06
CA GLY A 513 5.54 9.96 -10.10
C GLY A 513 4.30 9.36 -9.41
N SER A 514 3.13 10.01 -9.53
CA SER A 514 1.84 9.41 -9.16
C SER A 514 1.21 8.63 -10.33
N ILE A 515 0.35 7.67 -10.02
CA ILE A 515 -0.39 6.86 -11.03
C ILE A 515 -1.85 7.30 -11.23
N LEU A 516 -2.37 8.26 -10.45
CA LEU A 516 -3.79 8.62 -10.51
C LEU A 516 -4.21 9.17 -11.88
N GLY A 517 -3.40 10.06 -12.45
CA GLY A 517 -3.69 10.73 -13.72
C GLY A 517 -3.16 10.01 -14.96
N ASN A 518 -2.67 8.78 -14.84
CA ASN A 518 -1.93 8.12 -15.92
C ASN A 518 -2.27 6.62 -16.03
N LYS A 519 -3.37 6.27 -16.71
CA LYS A 519 -3.72 4.85 -16.96
C LYS A 519 -2.95 4.21 -18.11
N ASP A 520 -2.44 5.01 -19.07
CA ASP A 520 -2.04 4.50 -20.40
C ASP A 520 -0.63 4.92 -20.88
N LYS A 521 0.19 5.64 -20.08
CA LYS A 521 1.58 5.98 -20.48
C LYS A 521 2.59 5.26 -19.60
N LYS A 522 3.68 4.82 -20.25
CA LYS A 522 4.87 4.20 -19.64
C LYS A 522 5.25 4.92 -18.34
N GLU A 523 5.64 4.12 -17.36
CA GLU A 523 6.26 4.53 -16.10
C GLU A 523 7.18 5.73 -16.35
N ASP A 524 6.88 6.84 -15.68
CA ASP A 524 7.79 7.96 -15.61
C ASP A 524 8.95 7.54 -14.69
N ASP A 525 10.19 7.80 -15.07
CA ASP A 525 11.38 7.45 -14.25
C ASP A 525 11.41 8.21 -12.90
N CYS A 526 10.51 9.18 -12.73
CA CYS A 526 10.36 9.96 -11.51
C CYS A 526 9.55 9.18 -10.46
N THR A 527 10.22 8.55 -9.49
CA THR A 527 9.56 7.88 -8.35
C THR A 527 9.36 8.78 -7.13
N PHE A 528 9.93 9.99 -7.14
CA PHE A 528 9.93 10.91 -6.00
C PHE A 528 9.61 12.34 -6.42
N TYR A 529 8.71 12.97 -5.67
CA TYR A 529 8.36 14.39 -5.80
C TYR A 529 8.26 15.07 -4.43
N GLU A 530 8.51 16.38 -4.36
CA GLU A 530 8.54 17.19 -3.15
C GLU A 530 7.16 17.76 -2.76
N VAL A 531 6.26 17.99 -3.73
CA VAL A 531 4.92 18.49 -3.45
C VAL A 531 4.15 17.53 -2.54
N GLU A 532 3.50 18.04 -1.49
CA GLU A 532 2.80 17.22 -0.51
C GLU A 532 1.28 17.27 -0.71
N GLY A 533 0.60 16.16 -0.38
CA GLY A 533 -0.86 16.08 -0.29
C GLY A 533 -1.60 15.75 -1.59
N ILE A 534 -0.87 15.60 -2.71
CA ILE A 534 -1.38 15.13 -4.01
C ILE A 534 -0.52 13.97 -4.53
N GLY A 535 -1.13 13.13 -5.36
CA GLY A 535 -0.52 11.93 -5.94
C GLY A 535 -0.45 10.74 -4.98
N TYR A 536 -0.53 9.53 -5.56
CA TYR A 536 -0.33 8.24 -4.89
C TYR A 536 0.22 7.19 -5.87
N ASP A 537 0.88 6.17 -5.33
CA ASP A 537 1.33 4.94 -5.97
C ASP A 537 0.22 3.86 -6.06
N PHE A 538 -0.92 4.12 -5.44
CA PHE A 538 -2.15 3.33 -5.57
C PHE A 538 -3.37 4.22 -5.88
N ILE A 539 -4.49 3.62 -6.31
CA ILE A 539 -5.75 4.34 -6.54
C ILE A 539 -6.67 4.16 -5.32
N PRO A 540 -6.93 5.19 -4.51
CA PRO A 540 -7.79 5.06 -3.35
C PRO A 540 -9.22 4.62 -3.68
N GLY A 541 -9.87 3.99 -2.71
CA GLY A 541 -11.24 3.50 -2.77
C GLY A 541 -12.27 4.58 -3.09
N VAL A 542 -12.11 5.74 -2.46
CA VAL A 542 -12.97 6.92 -2.65
C VAL A 542 -12.67 7.70 -3.93
N CYS A 543 -11.60 7.36 -4.67
CA CYS A 543 -11.22 8.06 -5.90
C CYS A 543 -11.93 7.47 -7.12
N ASP A 544 -12.85 8.23 -7.72
CA ASP A 544 -13.43 7.92 -9.03
C ASP A 544 -12.73 8.71 -10.14
N LEU A 545 -11.77 8.06 -10.81
CA LEU A 545 -10.99 8.66 -11.89
C LEU A 545 -11.82 9.08 -13.10
N ARG A 546 -13.03 8.53 -13.27
CA ARG A 546 -13.95 8.84 -14.39
C ARG A 546 -14.57 10.23 -14.27
N ILE A 547 -14.54 10.81 -13.07
CA ILE A 547 -15.12 12.13 -12.80
C ILE A 547 -14.35 13.24 -13.52
N ALA A 548 -13.02 13.13 -13.59
CA ALA A 548 -12.19 14.07 -14.33
C ALA A 548 -12.38 13.88 -15.85
N ASP A 549 -12.63 14.97 -16.56
CA ASP A 549 -12.69 14.98 -18.02
C ASP A 549 -11.29 14.98 -18.64
N GLU A 550 -10.31 15.54 -17.92
CA GLU A 550 -8.91 15.54 -18.32
C GLU A 550 -8.00 15.52 -17.07
N TRP A 551 -6.87 14.80 -17.19
CA TRP A 551 -5.81 14.77 -16.18
C TRP A 551 -4.57 15.49 -16.70
N VAL A 552 -3.98 16.35 -15.86
CA VAL A 552 -2.77 17.11 -16.19
C VAL A 552 -1.67 16.79 -15.18
N LYS A 553 -0.51 16.39 -15.70
CA LYS A 553 0.68 16.12 -14.90
C LYS A 553 1.46 17.40 -14.63
N VAL A 554 1.95 17.55 -13.40
CA VAL A 554 2.70 18.74 -12.96
C VAL A 554 3.97 18.34 -12.24
N ASN A 555 5.06 19.07 -12.47
CA ASN A 555 6.32 18.87 -11.76
C ASN A 555 6.42 19.82 -10.55
N ASP A 556 7.38 19.56 -9.66
CA ASP A 556 7.59 20.35 -8.44
C ASP A 556 7.97 21.80 -8.71
N LYS A 557 8.78 22.05 -9.75
CA LYS A 557 9.25 23.41 -10.09
C LYS A 557 8.06 24.31 -10.44
N ASP A 558 7.22 23.87 -11.38
CA ASP A 558 6.01 24.56 -11.81
C ASP A 558 5.04 24.77 -10.64
N SER A 559 4.92 23.77 -9.77
CA SER A 559 4.12 23.84 -8.55
C SER A 559 4.60 24.97 -7.62
N PHE A 560 5.87 24.94 -7.21
CA PHE A 560 6.41 25.85 -6.21
C PHE A 560 6.59 27.28 -6.73
N GLU A 561 7.05 27.47 -7.97
CA GLU A 561 7.13 28.80 -8.58
C GLU A 561 5.75 29.44 -8.66
N THR A 562 4.72 28.67 -9.04
CA THR A 562 3.34 29.17 -9.09
C THR A 562 2.81 29.47 -7.70
N ALA A 563 3.08 28.62 -6.69
CA ALA A 563 2.69 28.90 -5.31
C ALA A 563 3.30 30.22 -4.79
N ARG A 564 4.60 30.46 -5.04
CA ARG A 564 5.26 31.73 -4.67
C ARG A 564 4.70 32.93 -5.44
N ASN A 565 4.30 32.73 -6.69
CA ASN A 565 3.63 33.74 -7.50
C ASN A 565 2.23 34.08 -6.95
N ILE A 566 1.44 33.09 -6.52
CA ILE A 566 0.16 33.32 -5.83
C ILE A 566 0.37 34.18 -4.58
N ILE A 567 1.36 33.83 -3.75
CA ILE A 567 1.69 34.56 -2.53
C ILE A 567 2.08 36.01 -2.83
N SER A 568 3.08 36.20 -3.71
CA SER A 568 3.66 37.52 -3.97
C SER A 568 2.76 38.45 -4.78
N LYS A 569 1.90 37.91 -5.65
CA LYS A 569 1.08 38.72 -6.56
C LYS A 569 -0.35 38.90 -6.05
N GLU A 570 -0.95 37.87 -5.48
CA GLU A 570 -2.35 37.87 -5.01
C GLU A 570 -2.48 37.99 -3.48
N GLY A 571 -1.39 37.82 -2.72
CA GLY A 571 -1.43 37.90 -1.26
C GLY A 571 -2.08 36.69 -0.57
N LEU A 572 -2.22 35.56 -1.28
CA LEU A 572 -2.84 34.34 -0.75
C LEU A 572 -1.76 33.40 -0.21
N LEU A 573 -1.77 33.15 1.11
CA LEU A 573 -0.73 32.40 1.83
C LEU A 573 -0.93 30.87 1.72
N VAL A 574 -0.64 30.34 0.54
CA VAL A 574 -0.96 28.96 0.16
C VAL A 574 0.23 27.99 0.21
N GLY A 575 -0.06 26.69 0.19
CA GLY A 575 0.91 25.60 0.03
C GLY A 575 1.23 25.22 -1.41
N GLY A 576 2.09 24.21 -1.59
CA GLY A 576 2.57 23.76 -2.90
C GLY A 576 1.47 23.21 -3.81
N SER A 577 0.57 22.37 -3.29
CA SER A 577 -0.53 21.78 -4.09
C SER A 577 -1.49 22.83 -4.69
N SER A 578 -1.60 24.00 -4.05
CA SER A 578 -2.32 25.17 -4.59
C SER A 578 -1.62 25.74 -5.83
N GLY A 579 -0.29 25.76 -5.84
CA GLY A 579 0.52 26.15 -6.99
C GLY A 579 0.34 25.19 -8.16
N SER A 580 0.35 23.88 -7.91
CA SER A 580 0.02 22.86 -8.91
C SER A 580 -1.34 23.09 -9.57
N ALA A 581 -2.40 23.29 -8.78
CA ALA A 581 -3.75 23.49 -9.30
C ALA A 581 -3.87 24.79 -10.10
N MET A 582 -3.27 25.88 -9.62
CA MET A 582 -3.29 27.18 -10.31
C MET A 582 -2.49 27.14 -11.61
N TRP A 583 -1.32 26.51 -11.63
CA TRP A 583 -0.50 26.39 -12.84
C TRP A 583 -1.30 25.70 -13.94
N VAL A 584 -1.98 24.59 -13.62
CA VAL A 584 -2.86 23.90 -14.56
C VAL A 584 -4.03 24.80 -14.99
N ALA A 585 -4.67 25.52 -14.07
CA ALA A 585 -5.77 26.40 -14.42
C ALA A 585 -5.37 27.49 -15.44
N LEU A 586 -4.19 28.08 -15.27
CA LEU A 586 -3.65 29.07 -16.21
C LEU A 586 -3.39 28.46 -17.60
N HIS A 587 -2.88 27.21 -17.65
CA HIS A 587 -2.65 26.50 -18.91
C HIS A 587 -3.96 26.09 -19.59
N MET A 588 -4.92 25.60 -18.83
CA MET A 588 -6.19 25.12 -19.36
C MET A 588 -7.09 26.26 -19.84
N ALA A 589 -7.06 27.42 -19.18
CA ALA A 589 -7.70 28.63 -19.64
C ALA A 589 -7.27 29.01 -21.07
N LYS A 590 -5.95 28.93 -21.34
CA LYS A 590 -5.37 29.17 -22.68
C LYS A 590 -5.72 28.07 -23.66
N LYS A 591 -5.57 26.79 -23.25
CA LYS A 591 -5.84 25.62 -24.09
C LYS A 591 -7.26 25.63 -24.65
N TYR A 592 -8.25 25.94 -23.80
CA TYR A 592 -9.66 25.98 -24.21
C TYR A 592 -10.08 27.32 -24.82
N ASN A 593 -9.16 28.28 -24.97
CA ASN A 593 -9.42 29.62 -25.51
C ASN A 593 -10.63 30.30 -24.85
N TYR A 594 -10.72 30.18 -23.52
CA TYR A 594 -11.80 30.77 -22.74
C TYR A 594 -11.73 32.30 -22.76
N ASN A 595 -12.89 32.92 -22.87
CA ASN A 595 -13.07 34.36 -22.97
C ASN A 595 -13.77 34.91 -21.71
N GLU A 596 -14.10 36.20 -21.71
CA GLU A 596 -14.68 36.94 -20.59
C GLU A 596 -16.02 36.37 -20.08
N SER A 597 -16.71 35.56 -20.88
CA SER A 597 -17.96 34.88 -20.49
C SER A 597 -17.73 33.62 -19.66
N ASN A 598 -16.51 33.08 -19.65
CA ASN A 598 -16.19 31.84 -18.97
C ASN A 598 -15.65 32.08 -17.55
N ARG A 599 -15.92 31.13 -16.66
CA ARG A 599 -15.46 31.11 -15.27
C ARG A 599 -14.77 29.79 -14.94
N ILE A 600 -13.58 29.89 -14.34
CA ILE A 600 -12.81 28.77 -13.80
C ILE A 600 -12.75 28.90 -12.28
N VAL A 601 -12.97 27.81 -11.55
CA VAL A 601 -12.70 27.72 -10.11
C VAL A 601 -11.52 26.79 -9.86
N VAL A 602 -10.57 27.23 -9.04
CA VAL A 602 -9.38 26.49 -8.63
C VAL A 602 -9.45 26.24 -7.12
N ILE A 603 -9.20 25.01 -6.69
CA ILE A 603 -9.13 24.67 -5.26
C ILE A 603 -7.73 24.95 -4.73
N LEU A 604 -7.61 25.75 -3.67
CA LEU A 604 -6.34 26.04 -2.98
C LEU A 604 -6.31 25.31 -1.62
N PRO A 605 -5.72 24.10 -1.51
CA PRO A 605 -6.06 23.16 -0.45
C PRO A 605 -5.55 23.51 0.95
N ASP A 606 -4.35 24.05 1.09
CA ASP A 606 -3.72 24.27 2.38
C ASP A 606 -2.78 25.48 2.42
N SER A 607 -2.38 25.86 3.64
CA SER A 607 -1.66 27.10 3.91
C SER A 607 -0.14 26.93 3.85
N ILE A 608 0.53 28.08 3.72
CA ILE A 608 1.99 28.21 3.78
C ILE A 608 2.62 27.59 5.05
N ARG A 609 1.87 27.51 6.16
CA ARG A 609 2.36 27.07 7.49
C ARG A 609 3.10 25.73 7.43
N ASN A 610 2.64 24.80 6.60
CA ASN A 610 3.21 23.45 6.52
C ASN A 610 4.59 23.41 5.82
N TYR A 611 5.03 24.52 5.23
CA TYR A 611 6.14 24.57 4.27
C TYR A 611 7.14 25.70 4.53
N LEU A 612 7.14 26.28 5.74
CA LEU A 612 7.96 27.44 6.08
C LEU A 612 9.46 27.21 5.84
N THR A 613 9.95 26.00 6.09
CA THR A 613 11.35 25.60 5.83
C THR A 613 11.58 24.91 4.48
N LYS A 614 10.55 24.87 3.63
CA LYS A 614 10.59 24.25 2.29
C LYS A 614 10.52 25.32 1.19
N PHE A 615 9.55 25.25 0.27
CA PHE A 615 9.50 26.09 -0.94
C PHE A 615 9.40 27.60 -0.67
N ILE A 616 9.11 27.99 0.57
CA ILE A 616 9.12 29.38 1.02
C ILE A 616 10.54 29.90 1.25
N ASN A 617 11.44 29.01 1.66
CA ASN A 617 12.84 29.31 1.89
C ASN A 617 13.62 29.28 0.55
N ASP A 618 14.25 30.40 0.22
CA ASP A 618 15.07 30.54 -0.99
C ASP A 618 16.24 29.55 -1.04
N ASP A 619 16.92 29.32 0.08
CA ASP A 619 18.04 28.37 0.17
C ASP A 619 17.57 26.95 -0.13
N TRP A 620 16.36 26.59 0.33
CA TRP A 620 15.77 25.29 0.02
C TRP A 620 15.43 25.18 -1.46
N MET A 621 14.84 26.23 -2.06
CA MET A 621 14.52 26.27 -3.49
C MET A 621 15.79 26.17 -4.36
N ILE A 622 16.87 26.85 -3.98
CA ILE A 622 18.18 26.79 -4.64
C ILE A 622 18.78 25.39 -4.50
N LYS A 623 18.82 24.83 -3.27
CA LYS A 623 19.37 23.50 -2.99
C LYS A 623 18.67 22.39 -3.78
N ARG A 624 17.39 22.56 -4.06
CA ARG A 624 16.59 21.61 -4.87
C ARG A 624 16.61 21.92 -6.37
N GLY A 625 17.32 22.96 -6.80
CA GLY A 625 17.45 23.34 -8.21
C GLY A 625 16.17 23.94 -8.81
N PHE A 626 15.24 24.41 -7.98
CA PHE A 626 14.00 25.02 -8.46
C PHE A 626 14.18 26.48 -8.85
N ILE A 627 15.14 27.19 -8.26
CA ILE A 627 15.53 28.55 -8.67
C ILE A 627 17.07 28.66 -8.76
N GLU A 628 17.54 29.60 -9.58
CA GLU A 628 18.97 29.90 -9.71
C GLU A 628 19.48 30.73 -8.53
N ASN A 629 20.73 30.49 -8.13
CA ASN A 629 21.41 31.33 -7.15
C ASN A 629 21.83 32.64 -7.81
N LYS A 630 21.16 33.75 -7.44
CA LYS A 630 21.45 35.08 -7.99
C LYS A 630 22.67 35.76 -7.36
N ASN A 631 23.38 35.10 -6.45
CA ASN A 631 24.58 35.60 -5.77
C ASN A 631 25.89 34.99 -6.31
N VAL A 632 25.95 34.61 -7.59
CA VAL A 632 27.18 34.18 -8.29
C VAL A 632 27.46 35.10 -9.46
#